data_AF-A0A1A8LD33-F1
#
_entry.id   AF-A0A1A8LD33-F1
#
_cell.length_a   1.000
_cell.length_b   1.000
_cell.length_c   1.000
_cell.angle_alpha   90.00
_cell.angle_beta   90.00
_cell.angle_gamma   90.00
#
_symmetry.space_group_name_H-M   'P 1'
#
loop_
_entity.id
_entity.type
_entity.pdbx_description
1 polymer ?
#
loop_
_entity_poly.entity_id
_entity_poly.type
_entity_poly.pdbx_seq_one_letter_code
_entity_poly.pdbx_strand_id
1 'polypeptide(L)'
;MSIEIPVGLTELLQGYTVEVLRQRPSDLVDFAVQYFTRLRDSRSQDGSSTGGKPGKGVMFDGEPMQTESNGDDEEDDDSDFEPPPPSGFHRRVSVCAEQIDLDDDEEDTEPRVVHPKTDEQRCRLQEACRDILLFKTLDQEQFSQVLDAMFELNVQPQEHVIDQGDDGDNFYVIDRGLYDIVVSGKCV
;
A
#
# COMPACT_ATOMS: atom_id res chain seq x y z
N MET A 1 19.02 -35.24 35.03
CA MET A 1 18.49 -33.90 35.38
C MET A 1 17.05 -33.87 34.93
N SER A 2 16.10 -33.85 35.86
CA SER A 2 14.67 -33.66 35.54
C SER A 2 14.44 -32.18 35.28
N ILE A 3 14.18 -31.82 34.03
CA ILE A 3 13.82 -30.45 33.65
C ILE A 3 12.33 -30.31 33.97
N GLU A 4 12.02 -29.64 35.07
CA GLU A 4 10.64 -29.28 35.39
C GLU A 4 10.24 -28.12 34.47
N ILE A 5 9.26 -28.36 33.60
CA ILE A 5 8.69 -27.34 32.72
C ILE A 5 7.82 -26.44 33.58
N PRO A 6 8.09 -25.11 33.64
CA PRO A 6 7.24 -24.18 34.36
C PRO A 6 5.82 -24.19 33.80
N VAL A 7 4.84 -24.29 34.69
CA VAL A 7 3.42 -24.16 34.34
C VAL A 7 3.19 -22.80 33.67
N GLY A 8 2.51 -22.76 32.52
CA GLY A 8 2.30 -21.54 31.75
C GLY A 8 3.29 -21.29 30.60
N LEU A 9 4.45 -21.99 30.58
CA LEU A 9 5.43 -21.82 29.50
C LEU A 9 4.87 -22.35 28.15
N THR A 10 4.15 -23.47 28.22
CA THR A 10 3.51 -24.10 27.06
C THR A 10 2.46 -23.20 26.44
N GLU A 11 1.56 -22.61 27.23
CA GLU A 11 0.52 -21.71 26.72
C GLU A 11 1.10 -20.42 26.14
N LEU A 12 2.14 -19.86 26.79
CA LEU A 12 2.81 -18.64 26.33
C LEU A 12 3.48 -18.84 24.97
N LEU A 13 4.24 -19.93 24.79
CA LEU A 13 4.89 -20.24 23.52
C LEU A 13 3.88 -20.63 22.44
N GLN A 14 2.80 -21.31 22.80
CA GLN A 14 1.72 -21.65 21.86
C GLN A 14 1.04 -20.38 21.33
N GLY A 15 0.74 -19.40 22.20
CA GLY A 15 0.17 -18.11 21.79
C GLY A 15 1.07 -17.34 20.83
N TYR A 16 2.37 -17.28 21.12
CA TYR A 16 3.35 -16.66 20.23
C TYR A 16 3.40 -17.37 18.86
N THR A 17 3.46 -18.70 18.86
CA THR A 17 3.56 -19.50 17.64
C THR A 17 2.35 -19.32 16.73
N VAL A 18 1.14 -19.24 17.29
CA VAL A 18 -0.08 -18.96 16.52
C VAL A 18 0.01 -17.61 15.81
N GLU A 19 0.54 -16.60 16.50
CA GLU A 19 0.63 -15.25 15.96
C GLU A 19 1.72 -15.14 14.86
N VAL A 20 2.83 -15.86 15.02
CA VAL A 20 3.86 -16.02 13.97
C VAL A 20 3.27 -16.69 12.72
N LEU A 21 2.48 -17.75 12.89
CA LEU A 21 1.87 -18.46 11.75
C LEU A 21 0.81 -17.61 11.03
N ARG A 22 0.13 -16.71 11.75
CA ARG A 22 -0.85 -15.77 11.18
C ARG A 22 -0.19 -14.63 10.42
N GLN A 23 0.82 -14.00 11.01
CA GLN A 23 1.40 -12.76 10.47
C GLN A 23 2.60 -13.00 9.56
N ARG A 24 3.21 -14.19 9.58
CA ARG A 24 4.40 -14.57 8.80
C ARG A 24 5.47 -13.46 8.72
N PRO A 25 5.94 -12.95 9.86
CA PRO A 25 6.97 -11.91 9.87
C PRO A 25 8.29 -12.46 9.30
N SER A 26 9.05 -11.60 8.62
CA SER A 26 10.38 -11.91 8.07
C SER A 26 11.46 -12.03 9.16
N ASP A 27 11.31 -11.27 10.25
CA ASP A 27 12.19 -11.32 11.43
C ASP A 27 11.40 -11.80 12.66
N LEU A 28 11.73 -13.01 13.13
CA LEU A 28 11.09 -13.63 14.28
C LEU A 28 11.55 -13.01 15.61
N VAL A 29 12.75 -12.43 15.68
CA VAL A 29 13.29 -11.89 16.93
C VAL A 29 12.64 -10.56 17.24
N ASP A 30 12.56 -9.67 16.26
CA ASP A 30 11.87 -8.38 16.43
C ASP A 30 10.38 -8.57 16.74
N PHE A 31 9.75 -9.53 16.04
CA PHE A 31 8.36 -9.89 16.29
C PHE A 31 8.14 -10.44 17.71
N ALA A 32 9.07 -11.24 18.25
CA ALA A 32 9.00 -11.73 19.62
C ALA A 32 9.03 -10.57 20.63
N VAL A 33 9.93 -9.60 20.44
CA VAL A 33 10.04 -8.42 21.32
C VAL A 33 8.72 -7.63 21.33
N GLN A 34 8.13 -7.39 20.16
CA GLN A 34 6.87 -6.68 20.04
C GLN A 34 5.70 -7.46 20.67
N TYR A 35 5.60 -8.77 20.38
CA TYR A 35 4.55 -9.65 20.90
C TYR A 35 4.56 -9.70 22.43
N PHE A 36 5.72 -9.97 23.05
CA PHE A 36 5.82 -10.07 24.50
C PHE A 36 5.67 -8.74 25.21
N THR A 37 6.09 -7.63 24.59
CA THR A 37 5.86 -6.27 25.12
C THR A 37 4.36 -5.96 25.17
N ARG A 38 3.63 -6.21 24.07
CA ARG A 38 2.17 -6.04 24.02
C ARG A 38 1.43 -6.96 24.99
N LEU A 39 1.89 -8.21 25.12
CA LEU A 39 1.31 -9.19 26.03
C LEU A 39 1.50 -8.77 27.50
N ARG A 40 2.66 -8.20 27.84
CA ARG A 40 2.94 -7.63 29.17
C ARG A 40 2.02 -6.45 29.47
N ASP A 41 1.89 -5.50 28.54
CA ASP A 41 1.10 -4.30 28.75
C ASP A 41 -0.40 -4.62 28.90
N SER A 42 -0.88 -5.62 28.15
CA SER A 42 -2.25 -6.13 28.28
C SER A 42 -2.49 -6.77 29.65
N ARG A 43 -1.50 -7.47 30.20
CA ARG A 43 -1.57 -8.06 31.54
C ARG A 43 -1.47 -7.00 32.65
N SER A 44 -0.73 -5.92 32.43
CA SER A 44 -0.66 -4.76 33.32
C SER A 44 -1.99 -3.98 33.36
N GLN A 45 -2.74 -3.97 32.27
CA GLN A 45 -4.04 -3.30 32.19
C GLN A 45 -5.14 -4.08 32.94
N ASP A 46 -5.04 -5.41 32.98
CA ASP A 46 -5.98 -6.29 33.69
C ASP A 46 -5.75 -6.32 35.23
N GLY A 47 -4.65 -5.75 35.70
CA GLY A 47 -4.35 -5.56 37.13
C GLY A 47 -4.90 -4.27 37.75
N SER A 48 -5.54 -3.40 36.96
CA SER A 48 -6.05 -2.09 37.40
C SER A 48 -7.54 -1.92 37.08
N SER A 49 -8.38 -2.80 37.62
CA SER A 49 -9.85 -2.68 37.55
C SER A 49 -10.54 -2.88 38.92
N THR A 50 -10.07 -2.16 39.93
CA THR A 50 -10.96 -1.63 40.99
C THR A 50 -10.79 -0.12 41.06
N GLY A 51 -11.73 0.62 40.44
CA GLY A 51 -11.80 2.08 40.59
C GLY A 51 -12.16 2.83 39.31
N GLY A 52 -13.47 3.04 39.11
CA GLY A 52 -14.06 4.24 38.50
C GLY A 52 -13.62 4.66 37.10
N LYS A 53 -14.48 4.42 36.10
CA LYS A 53 -14.64 5.34 34.96
C LYS A 53 -16.03 5.99 35.06
N PRO A 54 -16.17 7.32 34.97
CA PRO A 54 -17.29 7.88 34.25
C PRO A 54 -16.93 7.92 32.75
N GLY A 55 -17.91 7.55 31.93
CA GLY A 55 -17.79 7.52 30.47
C GLY A 55 -17.54 8.90 29.88
N LYS A 56 -16.75 8.93 28.80
CA LYS A 56 -16.57 10.08 27.93
C LYS A 56 -17.81 10.19 27.03
N GLY A 57 -18.86 10.80 27.55
CA GLY A 57 -20.00 11.26 26.76
C GLY A 57 -19.62 12.54 26.01
N VAL A 58 -19.84 12.54 24.70
CA VAL A 58 -19.79 13.76 23.89
C VAL A 58 -21.08 14.53 24.14
N MET A 59 -20.98 15.70 24.79
CA MET A 59 -22.07 16.66 24.90
C MET A 59 -21.74 17.84 23.98
N PHE A 60 -22.63 18.08 23.03
CA PHE A 60 -22.62 19.21 22.11
C PHE A 60 -23.78 20.12 22.53
N ASP A 61 -23.47 21.25 23.14
CA ASP A 61 -24.32 22.42 23.42
C ASP A 61 -23.35 23.41 24.12
N GLY A 62 -22.99 24.58 23.58
CA GLY A 62 -23.86 25.67 23.17
C GLY A 62 -23.59 26.85 24.12
N GLU A 63 -23.07 27.97 23.57
CA GLU A 63 -22.87 29.31 24.18
C GLU A 63 -21.52 29.64 24.89
N PRO A 64 -21.19 30.93 25.11
CA PRO A 64 -20.61 31.79 24.09
C PRO A 64 -19.24 32.38 24.53
N MET A 65 -18.48 32.75 23.50
CA MET A 65 -17.29 33.61 23.50
C MET A 65 -17.33 34.72 24.58
N GLN A 66 -16.40 34.64 25.54
CA GLN A 66 -16.02 35.79 26.38
C GLN A 66 -14.51 36.00 26.22
N THR A 67 -14.18 37.13 25.60
CA THR A 67 -12.82 37.64 25.44
C THR A 67 -12.50 38.47 26.68
N GLU A 68 -11.68 37.94 27.58
CA GLU A 68 -11.07 38.76 28.63
C GLU A 68 -9.56 38.69 28.46
N SER A 69 -9.05 39.77 27.88
CA SER A 69 -7.64 40.10 27.74
C SER A 69 -7.04 40.33 29.13
N ASN A 70 -5.94 39.64 29.44
CA ASN A 70 -4.95 40.07 30.40
C ASN A 70 -3.57 39.56 29.93
N GLY A 71 -2.61 40.47 29.83
CA GLY A 71 -1.32 40.27 29.18
C GLY A 71 -0.17 39.82 30.07
N ASP A 72 0.98 39.74 29.40
CA ASP A 72 2.36 39.60 29.88
C ASP A 72 2.76 38.24 30.49
N ASP A 73 3.51 37.44 29.73
CA ASP A 73 4.90 37.14 30.07
C ASP A 73 5.65 36.61 28.83
N GLU A 74 6.86 37.11 28.64
CA GLU A 74 7.80 36.83 27.56
C GLU A 74 8.46 35.45 27.73
N GLU A 75 8.31 34.56 26.76
CA GLU A 75 9.29 33.48 26.52
C GLU A 75 9.51 33.34 25.00
N ASP A 76 10.65 33.84 24.53
CA ASP A 76 11.28 33.45 23.25
C ASP A 76 11.57 31.94 23.31
N ASP A 77 10.63 31.13 22.81
CA ASP A 77 10.86 29.71 22.54
C ASP A 77 11.14 29.57 21.05
N ASP A 78 12.42 29.41 20.71
CA ASP A 78 12.91 29.00 19.40
C ASP A 78 12.21 27.68 19.02
N SER A 79 11.05 27.80 18.37
CA SER A 79 10.26 26.66 17.93
C SER A 79 11.00 25.94 16.80
N ASP A 80 11.87 25.01 17.18
CA ASP A 80 12.43 24.01 16.29
C ASP A 80 11.23 23.33 15.62
N PHE A 81 11.09 23.53 14.32
CA PHE A 81 10.01 22.96 13.52
C PHE A 81 10.22 21.45 13.45
N GLU A 82 9.81 20.73 14.49
CA GLU A 82 9.70 19.28 14.42
C GLU A 82 8.56 18.96 13.44
N PRO A 83 8.87 18.30 12.30
CA PRO A 83 7.83 17.92 11.37
C PRO A 83 6.83 17.01 12.10
N PRO A 84 5.52 17.20 11.88
CA PRO A 84 4.51 16.45 12.60
C PRO A 84 4.76 14.94 12.43
N PRO A 85 4.63 14.15 13.50
CA PRO A 85 4.87 12.71 13.44
C PRO A 85 4.00 12.10 12.34
N PRO A 86 4.56 11.20 11.51
CA PRO A 86 3.82 10.62 10.40
C PRO A 86 2.53 10.00 10.94
N SER A 87 1.40 10.50 10.48
CA SER A 87 0.07 10.03 10.87
C SER A 87 0.01 8.51 10.72
N GLY A 88 0.01 7.79 11.85
CA GLY A 88 -0.05 6.33 11.91
C GLY A 88 -1.32 5.73 11.30
N PHE A 89 -2.27 6.58 10.90
CA PHE A 89 -3.38 6.20 10.05
C PHE A 89 -2.98 6.40 8.59
N HIS A 90 -2.27 5.43 8.02
CA HIS A 90 -2.33 5.21 6.57
C HIS A 90 -3.77 4.84 6.25
N ARG A 91 -4.62 5.85 6.05
CA ARG A 91 -5.99 5.64 5.62
C ARG A 91 -5.91 4.99 4.25
N ARG A 92 -6.55 3.83 4.13
CA ARG A 92 -6.75 3.18 2.84
C ARG A 92 -7.53 4.15 1.97
N VAL A 93 -6.97 4.51 0.83
CA VAL A 93 -7.65 5.31 -0.18
C VAL A 93 -8.46 4.39 -1.10
N SER A 94 -9.59 4.89 -1.58
CA SER A 94 -10.33 4.22 -2.65
C SER A 94 -9.61 4.45 -3.97
N VAL A 95 -9.73 3.48 -4.88
CA VAL A 95 -9.26 3.57 -6.27
C VAL A 95 -10.46 3.38 -7.19
N CYS A 96 -10.56 4.20 -8.23
CA CYS A 96 -11.64 4.17 -9.22
C CYS A 96 -11.03 4.20 -10.62
N ALA A 97 -11.57 3.39 -11.53
CA ALA A 97 -11.30 3.46 -12.97
C ALA A 97 -12.43 4.23 -13.66
N GLU A 98 -12.28 4.49 -14.96
CA GLU A 98 -13.35 5.03 -15.80
C GLU A 98 -14.57 4.10 -15.86
N GLN A 99 -15.76 4.68 -16.00
CA GLN A 99 -17.01 3.94 -16.12
C GLN A 99 -17.18 3.50 -17.58
N ILE A 100 -17.42 2.20 -17.78
CA ILE A 100 -17.75 1.61 -19.08
C ILE A 100 -19.25 1.33 -19.07
N ASP A 101 -19.98 1.92 -20.01
CA ASP A 101 -21.42 1.70 -20.18
C ASP A 101 -21.65 0.46 -21.06
N LEU A 102 -21.96 -0.67 -20.45
CA LEU A 102 -22.10 -1.98 -21.13
C LEU A 102 -23.33 -2.10 -22.04
N ASP A 103 -24.28 -1.16 -21.92
CA ASP A 103 -25.51 -1.12 -22.71
C ASP A 103 -25.41 -0.13 -23.89
N ASP A 104 -24.24 0.49 -24.09
CA ASP A 104 -24.02 1.41 -25.20
C ASP A 104 -23.68 0.63 -26.47
N ASP A 105 -24.69 0.40 -27.32
CA ASP A 105 -24.55 -0.26 -28.62
C ASP A 105 -23.61 0.51 -29.58
N GLU A 106 -23.15 1.71 -29.23
CA GLU A 106 -22.13 2.47 -29.97
C GLU A 106 -20.72 1.86 -29.85
N GLU A 107 -20.40 1.05 -28.82
CA GLU A 107 -19.09 0.38 -28.68
C GLU A 107 -18.86 -0.69 -29.77
N ASP A 108 -19.94 -1.30 -30.28
CA ASP A 108 -19.90 -2.20 -31.46
C ASP A 108 -19.54 -1.43 -32.76
N THR A 109 -19.52 -0.09 -32.71
CA THR A 109 -19.18 0.79 -33.83
C THR A 109 -17.74 1.31 -33.75
N GLU A 110 -17.07 1.19 -32.60
CA GLU A 110 -15.67 1.58 -32.50
C GLU A 110 -14.77 0.56 -33.22
N PRO A 111 -14.00 1.00 -34.23
CA PRO A 111 -13.15 0.08 -34.98
C PRO A 111 -12.06 -0.44 -34.04
N ARG A 112 -12.01 -1.77 -33.88
CA ARG A 112 -10.93 -2.46 -33.16
C ARG A 112 -9.59 -1.89 -33.62
N VAL A 113 -8.84 -1.31 -32.69
CA VAL A 113 -7.52 -0.76 -32.95
C VAL A 113 -6.58 -1.92 -33.24
N VAL A 114 -6.09 -2.01 -34.47
CA VAL A 114 -5.14 -3.05 -34.89
C VAL A 114 -3.87 -2.36 -35.39
N HIS A 115 -2.81 -2.48 -34.60
CA HIS A 115 -1.47 -2.09 -34.97
C HIS A 115 -0.72 -3.31 -35.52
N PRO A 116 -0.29 -3.29 -36.80
CA PRO A 116 0.39 -4.43 -37.40
C PRO A 116 1.72 -4.70 -36.70
N LYS A 117 1.92 -5.95 -36.26
CA LYS A 117 3.16 -6.42 -35.64
C LYS A 117 3.74 -7.57 -36.45
N THR A 118 5.05 -7.71 -36.41
CA THR A 118 5.70 -8.91 -36.98
C THR A 118 5.43 -10.13 -36.10
N ASP A 119 5.39 -11.32 -36.70
CA ASP A 119 5.17 -12.57 -35.96
C ASP A 119 6.22 -12.78 -34.85
N GLU A 120 7.46 -12.35 -35.10
CA GLU A 120 8.54 -12.42 -34.11
C GLU A 120 8.32 -11.46 -32.93
N GLN A 121 7.91 -10.21 -33.18
CA GLN A 121 7.56 -9.27 -32.12
C GLN A 121 6.36 -9.78 -31.32
N ARG A 122 5.36 -10.33 -32.01
CA ARG A 122 4.14 -10.85 -31.38
C ARG A 122 4.43 -12.04 -30.46
N CYS A 123 5.32 -12.95 -30.89
CA CYS A 123 5.76 -14.08 -30.08
C CYS A 123 6.49 -13.62 -28.80
N ARG A 124 7.44 -12.68 -28.93
CA ARG A 124 8.18 -12.11 -27.78
C ARG A 124 7.27 -11.38 -26.81
N LEU A 125 6.32 -10.60 -27.32
CA LEU A 125 5.34 -9.88 -26.51
C LEU A 125 4.39 -10.85 -25.79
N GLN A 126 3.98 -11.93 -26.45
CA GLN A 126 3.18 -12.99 -25.84
C GLN A 126 3.90 -13.66 -24.67
N GLU A 127 5.19 -13.95 -24.82
CA GLU A 127 6.00 -14.56 -23.76
C GLU A 127 6.18 -13.60 -22.58
N ALA A 128 6.52 -12.33 -22.84
CA ALA A 128 6.72 -11.31 -21.81
C ALA A 128 5.43 -10.98 -21.03
N CYS A 129 4.27 -10.95 -21.72
CA CYS A 129 2.99 -10.61 -21.09
C CYS A 129 2.33 -11.81 -20.39
N ARG A 130 2.74 -13.06 -20.65
CA ARG A 130 2.09 -14.26 -20.10
C ARG A 130 2.15 -14.35 -18.57
N ASP A 131 3.23 -13.85 -17.98
CA ASP A 131 3.45 -13.93 -16.53
C ASP A 131 2.78 -12.78 -15.76
N ILE A 132 2.20 -11.81 -16.47
CA ILE A 132 1.52 -10.66 -15.87
C ILE A 132 0.12 -11.07 -15.43
N LEU A 133 -0.23 -10.72 -14.18
CA LEU A 133 -1.50 -11.11 -13.55
C LEU A 133 -2.73 -10.71 -14.39
N LEU A 134 -2.72 -9.51 -14.98
CA LEU A 134 -3.81 -8.98 -15.79
C LEU A 134 -4.09 -9.85 -17.02
N PHE A 135 -3.04 -10.37 -17.65
CA PHE A 135 -3.16 -11.15 -18.88
C PHE A 135 -3.33 -12.65 -18.65
N LYS A 136 -2.96 -13.14 -17.46
CA LYS A 136 -3.08 -14.55 -17.09
C LYS A 136 -4.53 -15.04 -17.02
N THR A 137 -5.48 -14.13 -16.78
CA THR A 137 -6.91 -14.45 -16.70
C THR A 137 -7.65 -14.32 -18.02
N LEU A 138 -6.99 -13.78 -19.06
CA LEU A 138 -7.61 -13.56 -20.36
C LEU A 138 -7.56 -14.82 -21.23
N ASP A 139 -8.58 -14.98 -22.06
CA ASP A 139 -8.59 -16.02 -23.09
C ASP A 139 -7.62 -15.67 -24.23
N GLN A 140 -7.20 -16.69 -25.00
CA GLN A 140 -6.25 -16.51 -26.10
C GLN A 140 -6.72 -15.48 -27.15
N GLU A 141 -8.03 -15.38 -27.37
CA GLU A 141 -8.63 -14.42 -28.29
C GLU A 141 -8.57 -12.99 -27.75
N GLN A 142 -8.97 -12.78 -26.49
CA GLN A 142 -8.87 -11.48 -25.82
C GLN A 142 -7.41 -11.03 -25.74
N PHE A 143 -6.51 -11.95 -25.40
CA PHE A 143 -5.09 -11.67 -25.37
C PHE A 143 -4.55 -11.27 -26.76
N SER A 144 -5.00 -11.91 -27.84
CA SER A 144 -4.69 -11.47 -29.20
C SER A 144 -5.16 -10.05 -29.47
N GLN A 145 -6.40 -9.73 -29.09
CA GLN A 145 -6.98 -8.40 -29.30
C GLN A 145 -6.19 -7.32 -28.54
N VAL A 146 -5.78 -7.60 -27.30
CA VAL A 146 -4.91 -6.69 -26.53
C VAL A 146 -3.57 -6.50 -27.23
N LEU A 147 -2.92 -7.58 -27.69
CA LEU A 147 -1.66 -7.47 -28.43
C LEU A 147 -1.82 -6.65 -29.71
N ASP A 148 -2.95 -6.77 -30.40
CA ASP A 148 -3.24 -6.02 -31.61
C ASP A 148 -3.50 -4.53 -31.30
N ALA A 149 -4.07 -4.20 -30.14
CA ALA A 149 -4.29 -2.83 -29.68
C ALA A 149 -3.01 -2.14 -29.16
N MET A 150 -1.96 -2.88 -28.79
CA MET A 150 -0.69 -2.29 -28.36
C MET A 150 -0.01 -1.55 -29.52
N PHE A 151 0.48 -0.34 -29.30
CA PHE A 151 1.26 0.41 -30.30
C PHE A 151 2.76 0.45 -29.96
N GLU A 152 3.59 0.75 -30.94
CA GLU A 152 5.04 0.93 -30.74
C GLU A 152 5.32 2.37 -30.28
N LEU A 153 6.14 2.52 -29.24
CA LEU A 153 6.67 3.81 -28.80
C LEU A 153 8.19 3.82 -29.00
N ASN A 154 8.65 4.65 -29.92
CA ASN A 154 10.08 4.84 -30.16
C ASN A 154 10.59 5.98 -29.29
N VAL A 155 11.60 5.69 -28.48
CA VAL A 155 12.23 6.63 -27.55
C VAL A 155 13.69 6.82 -27.90
N GLN A 156 14.19 8.05 -27.71
CA GLN A 156 15.59 8.38 -27.94
C GLN A 156 16.43 8.11 -26.69
N PRO A 157 17.75 7.90 -26.86
CA PRO A 157 18.66 7.83 -25.71
C PRO A 157 18.53 9.11 -24.88
N GLN A 158 18.48 8.95 -23.55
CA GLN A 158 18.28 10.04 -22.57
C GLN A 158 16.85 10.60 -22.49
N GLU A 159 15.88 10.00 -23.18
CA GLU A 159 14.47 10.33 -23.02
C GLU A 159 13.85 9.60 -21.82
N HIS A 160 13.01 10.31 -21.07
CA HIS A 160 12.27 9.75 -19.94
C HIS A 160 10.94 9.19 -20.45
N VAL A 161 10.74 7.88 -20.32
CA VAL A 161 9.49 7.23 -20.76
C VAL A 161 8.35 7.51 -19.78
N ILE A 162 8.66 7.48 -18.48
CA ILE A 162 7.72 7.70 -17.38
C ILE A 162 8.50 8.39 -16.25
N ASP A 163 7.92 9.44 -15.67
CA ASP A 163 8.48 10.14 -14.52
C ASP A 163 7.74 9.76 -13.22
N GLN A 164 8.48 9.70 -12.11
CA GLN A 164 7.92 9.35 -10.82
C GLN A 164 7.00 10.45 -10.31
N GLY A 165 5.72 10.11 -10.14
CA GLY A 165 4.69 11.03 -9.65
C GLY A 165 3.68 11.44 -10.72
N ASP A 166 3.92 11.08 -11.98
CA ASP A 166 2.98 11.28 -13.08
C ASP A 166 1.85 10.22 -13.06
N ASP A 167 0.72 10.61 -13.63
CA ASP A 167 -0.43 9.72 -13.80
C ASP A 167 -0.11 8.58 -14.77
N GLY A 168 -0.37 7.34 -14.34
CA GLY A 168 -0.02 6.13 -15.08
C GLY A 168 -1.20 5.58 -15.88
N ASP A 169 -1.33 6.01 -17.14
CA ASP A 169 -2.43 5.57 -18.01
C ASP A 169 -2.06 4.37 -18.90
N ASN A 170 -0.77 4.19 -19.20
CA ASN A 170 -0.29 3.23 -20.20
C ASN A 170 0.56 2.12 -19.59
N PHE A 171 0.51 0.93 -20.22
CA PHE A 171 1.36 -0.20 -19.91
C PHE A 171 2.43 -0.41 -20.99
N TYR A 172 3.71 -0.46 -20.60
CA TYR A 172 4.84 -0.54 -21.52
C TYR A 172 5.56 -1.90 -21.42
N VAL A 173 5.99 -2.41 -22.57
CA VAL A 173 6.86 -3.59 -22.66
C VAL A 173 8.09 -3.24 -23.49
N ILE A 174 9.26 -3.57 -22.98
CA ILE A 174 10.53 -3.30 -23.65
C ILE A 174 10.75 -4.34 -24.76
N ASP A 175 10.69 -3.92 -26.03
CA ASP A 175 11.10 -4.78 -27.16
C ASP A 175 12.62 -4.74 -27.38
N ARG A 176 13.20 -3.53 -27.34
CA ARG A 176 14.63 -3.26 -27.59
C ARG A 176 15.10 -2.06 -26.78
N GLY A 177 16.38 -2.08 -26.41
CA GLY A 177 17.05 -1.00 -25.69
C GLY A 177 17.49 -1.41 -24.27
N LEU A 178 18.18 -0.49 -23.62
CA LEU A 178 18.57 -0.58 -22.21
C LEU A 178 18.00 0.63 -21.50
N TYR A 179 17.37 0.40 -20.36
CA TYR A 179 16.65 1.41 -19.59
C TYR A 179 17.11 1.32 -18.15
N ASP A 180 17.36 2.48 -17.55
CA ASP A 180 17.68 2.59 -16.13
C ASP A 180 16.41 2.92 -15.35
N ILE A 181 16.18 2.21 -14.24
CA ILE A 181 15.04 2.44 -13.36
C ILE A 181 15.54 3.20 -12.13
N VAL A 182 14.95 4.37 -11.86
CA VAL A 182 15.30 5.20 -10.71
C VAL A 182 14.09 5.36 -9.81
N VAL A 183 14.23 4.97 -8.54
CA VAL A 183 13.18 5.11 -7.53
C VAL A 183 13.67 6.06 -6.45
N SER A 184 12.98 7.20 -6.28
CA SER A 184 13.31 8.21 -5.26
C SER A 184 14.79 8.64 -5.28
N GLY A 185 15.33 8.84 -6.48
CA GLY A 185 16.72 9.28 -6.70
C GLY A 185 17.79 8.18 -6.53
N LYS A 186 17.41 6.90 -6.39
CA LYS A 186 18.33 5.77 -6.38
C LYS A 186 18.10 4.89 -7.60
N CYS A 187 19.16 4.61 -8.36
CA CYS A 187 19.13 3.60 -9.41
C CYS A 187 18.94 2.21 -8.77
N VAL A 188 17.97 1.45 -9.27
CA VAL A 188 17.60 0.12 -8.77
C VAL A 188 18.15 -0.97 -9.69
#